data_AF-A0A842QDK9-F1
#
_entry.id   AF-A0A842QDK9-F1
#
_cell.length_a   1.000
_cell.length_b   1.000
_cell.length_c   1.000
_cell.angle_alpha   90.00
_cell.angle_beta   90.00
_cell.angle_gamma   90.00
#
_symmetry.space_group_name_H-M   'P 1'
#
loop_
_entity.id
_entity.type
_entity.pdbx_description
1 polymer ?
#
loop_
_entity_poly.entity_id
_entity_poly.type
_entity_poly.pdbx_seq_one_letter_code
_entity_poly.pdbx_strand_id
1 'polypeptide(L)'
;MIFKCRNCGKTSTDIDMVLDGACSCGSTHFQLVSQDVTDVMENLSPKEELRKQLHRWLDVNIDSMTEEDMENIRVSFESGNRSKIANP
;
A
#
# COMPACT_ATOMS: atom_id res chain seq x y z
N MET A 1 -10.71 6.94 1.76
CA MET A 1 -12.13 6.51 1.68
C MET A 1 -12.60 6.76 0.26
N ILE A 2 -13.16 5.77 -0.42
CA ILE A 2 -13.63 5.90 -1.80
C ILE A 2 -15.14 5.65 -1.81
N PHE A 3 -15.87 6.51 -2.49
CA PHE A 3 -17.32 6.40 -2.66
C PHE A 3 -17.62 5.94 -4.07
N LYS A 4 -18.29 4.80 -4.21
CA LYS A 4 -18.72 4.26 -5.50
C LYS A 4 -20.19 4.58 -5.74
N CYS A 5 -20.50 5.23 -6.85
CA CYS A 5 -21.89 5.46 -7.25
C CYS A 5 -22.58 4.12 -7.56
N ARG A 6 -23.74 3.86 -6.95
CA ARG A 6 -24.49 2.61 -7.17
C ARG A 6 -25.07 2.49 -8.57
N ASN A 7 -25.33 3.62 -9.23
CA ASN A 7 -25.97 3.63 -10.55
C ASN A 7 -24.97 3.45 -11.70
N CYS A 8 -23.86 4.18 -11.69
CA CYS A 8 -22.89 4.15 -12.81
C CYS A 8 -21.56 3.46 -12.47
N GLY A 9 -21.35 3.07 -11.20
CA GLY A 9 -20.13 2.40 -10.77
C GLY A 9 -18.88 3.29 -10.69
N LYS A 10 -18.97 4.57 -11.07
CA LYS A 10 -17.85 5.52 -10.95
C LYS A 10 -17.49 5.74 -9.48
N THR A 11 -16.20 5.82 -9.21
CA THR A 11 -15.64 6.09 -7.90
C THR A 11 -15.27 7.57 -7.76
N SER A 12 -15.48 8.13 -6.59
CA SER A 12 -15.06 9.47 -6.21
C SER A 12 -14.44 9.45 -4.82
N THR A 13 -13.41 10.27 -4.62
CA THR A 13 -12.82 10.56 -3.30
C THR A 13 -13.32 11.89 -2.73
N ASP A 14 -14.10 12.63 -3.52
CA ASP A 14 -14.65 13.93 -3.14
C ASP A 14 -15.89 13.73 -2.27
N ILE A 15 -15.78 14.13 -1.00
CA ILE A 15 -16.84 14.03 0.01
C ILE A 15 -17.97 15.01 -0.31
N ASP A 16 -17.66 16.19 -0.87
CA ASP A 16 -18.67 17.22 -1.13
C ASP A 16 -19.62 16.73 -2.23
N MET A 17 -19.09 16.08 -3.28
CA MET A 17 -19.90 15.45 -4.33
C MET A 17 -20.86 14.37 -3.81
N VAL A 18 -20.47 13.68 -2.73
CA VAL A 18 -21.27 12.61 -2.11
C VAL A 18 -22.35 13.20 -1.21
N LEU A 19 -22.02 14.24 -0.44
CA LEU A 19 -22.96 14.95 0.42
C LEU A 19 -23.99 15.75 -0.38
N ASP A 20 -23.57 16.35 -1.50
CA ASP A 20 -24.43 17.07 -2.43
C ASP A 20 -25.21 16.13 -3.36
N GLY A 21 -24.91 14.83 -3.35
CA GLY A 21 -25.66 13.82 -4.11
C GLY A 21 -25.50 13.92 -5.63
N ALA A 22 -24.47 14.62 -6.12
CA ALA A 22 -24.34 15.00 -7.51
C ALA A 22 -23.34 14.11 -8.27
N CYS A 23 -23.60 12.80 -8.35
CA CYS A 23 -22.87 11.99 -9.32
C CYS A 23 -23.18 12.49 -10.74
N SER A 24 -22.22 12.44 -11.66
CA SER A 24 -22.42 12.87 -13.07
C SER A 24 -23.56 12.15 -13.80
N CYS A 25 -24.11 11.08 -13.23
CA CYS A 25 -25.26 10.33 -13.76
C CYS A 25 -26.60 10.71 -13.09
N GLY A 26 -26.63 11.74 -12.23
CA GLY A 26 -27.82 12.18 -11.50
C GLY A 26 -28.18 11.32 -10.28
N SER A 27 -27.32 10.39 -9.86
CA SER A 27 -27.56 9.54 -8.69
C SER A 27 -26.99 10.15 -7.41
N THR A 28 -27.81 10.15 -6.37
CA THR A 28 -27.47 10.56 -5.00
C THR A 28 -27.04 9.38 -4.12
N HIS A 29 -27.04 8.15 -4.65
CA HIS A 29 -26.78 6.93 -3.89
C HIS A 29 -25.35 6.44 -4.09
N PHE A 30 -24.53 6.63 -3.05
CA PHE A 30 -23.15 6.17 -2.99
C PHE A 30 -23.00 5.01 -2.00
N GLN A 31 -22.10 4.09 -2.34
CA GLN A 31 -21.62 3.05 -1.44
C GLN A 31 -20.20 3.42 -1.02
N LEU A 32 -19.97 3.47 0.29
CA LEU A 32 -18.61 3.50 0.82
C LEU A 32 -17.99 2.14 0.50
N VAL A 33 -16.93 2.16 -0.30
CA VAL A 33 -16.11 0.98 -0.53
C VAL A 33 -14.83 1.17 0.28
N SER A 34 -14.49 0.16 1.10
CA SER A 34 -13.12 -0.02 1.54
C SER A 34 -12.26 0.00 0.30
N GLN A 35 -11.11 0.69 0.38
CA GLN A 35 -10.07 0.51 -0.60
C GLN A 35 -9.50 -0.90 -0.35
N ASP A 36 -10.28 -1.93 -0.70
CA ASP A 36 -9.75 -3.26 -0.87
C ASP A 36 -8.75 -3.13 -2.02
N VAL A 37 -7.51 -3.39 -1.68
CA VAL A 37 -6.28 -3.15 -2.45
C VAL A 37 -6.18 -4.18 -3.59
N THR A 38 -7.27 -4.34 -4.35
CA THR A 38 -7.44 -5.42 -5.32
C THR A 38 -7.87 -4.91 -6.69
N ASP A 39 -7.37 -3.74 -7.11
CA ASP A 39 -7.37 -3.42 -8.55
C ASP A 39 -6.30 -2.42 -9.01
N VAL A 40 -5.14 -2.41 -8.36
CA VAL A 40 -3.92 -1.93 -9.02
C VAL A 40 -2.82 -2.92 -8.64
N MET A 41 -2.56 -3.89 -9.51
CA MET A 41 -1.24 -4.52 -9.56
C MET A 41 -0.24 -3.45 -10.04
N GLU A 42 -0.03 -2.43 -9.22
CA GLU A 42 1.10 -1.54 -9.38
C GLU A 42 2.31 -2.44 -9.11
N ASN A 43 3.09 -2.70 -10.15
CA ASN A 43 4.37 -3.36 -10.00
C ASN A 43 5.18 -2.49 -9.03
N LEU A 44 5.22 -2.88 -7.76
CA LEU A 44 5.93 -2.16 -6.72
C LEU A 44 7.36 -1.96 -7.21
N SER A 45 7.86 -0.74 -7.10
CA SER A 45 9.26 -0.52 -7.40
C SER A 45 10.11 -1.39 -6.47
N PRO A 46 11.32 -1.80 -6.87
CA PRO A 46 12.17 -2.65 -6.03
C PRO A 46 12.38 -2.09 -4.61
N LYS A 47 12.34 -0.76 -4.45
CA LYS A 47 12.43 -0.08 -3.15
C LYS A 47 11.18 -0.28 -2.29
N GLU A 48 10.01 -0.26 -2.90
CA GLU A 48 8.73 -0.44 -2.20
C GLU A 48 8.50 -1.90 -1.83
N GLU A 49 8.91 -2.83 -2.70
CA GLU A 49 8.88 -4.26 -2.37
C GLU A 49 9.82 -4.57 -1.19
N LEU A 50 11.05 -4.04 -1.21
CA LEU A 50 11.98 -4.17 -0.08
C LEU A 50 11.39 -3.57 1.20
N ARG A 51 10.78 -2.39 1.11
CA ARG A 51 10.12 -1.73 2.25
C ARG A 51 9.00 -2.62 2.80
N LYS A 52 8.13 -3.16 1.95
CA LYS A 52 7.02 -4.03 2.33
C LYS A 52 7.51 -5.31 3.01
N GLN A 53 8.55 -5.93 2.46
CA GLN A 53 9.15 -7.14 3.04
C GLN A 53 9.73 -6.88 4.43
N LEU A 54 10.42 -5.75 4.61
CA LEU A 54 10.97 -5.37 5.91
C LEU A 54 9.87 -5.16 6.96
N HIS A 55 8.82 -4.40 6.61
CA HIS A 55 7.69 -4.17 7.54
C HIS A 55 7.02 -5.48 7.92
N ARG A 56 6.75 -6.35 6.93
CA ARG A 56 6.16 -7.67 7.20
C ARG A 56 7.03 -8.52 8.12
N TRP A 57 8.35 -8.51 7.91
CA TRP A 57 9.25 -9.24 8.80
C TRP A 57 9.21 -8.66 10.21
N LEU A 58 9.25 -7.33 10.34
CA LEU A 58 9.16 -6.67 11.65
C LEU A 58 7.85 -7.04 12.36
N ASP A 59 6.70 -6.92 11.71
CA ASP A 59 5.39 -7.22 12.29
C ASP A 59 5.31 -8.67 12.81
N VAL A 60 5.86 -9.63 12.06
CA VAL A 60 5.82 -11.05 12.45
C VAL A 60 6.75 -11.36 13.62
N ASN A 61 7.88 -10.66 13.71
CA ASN A 61 8.94 -11.04 14.65
C ASN A 61 8.92 -10.21 15.94
N ILE A 62 8.54 -8.93 15.86
CA ILE A 62 8.56 -8.01 17.01
C ILE A 62 7.63 -8.45 18.14
N ASP A 63 6.47 -9.02 17.80
CA ASP A 63 5.49 -9.52 18.77
C ASP A 63 6.00 -10.75 19.56
N SER A 64 7.06 -11.39 19.07
CA SER A 64 7.66 -12.59 19.66
C SER A 64 9.01 -12.34 20.32
N MET A 65 9.52 -11.11 20.26
CA MET A 65 10.81 -10.72 20.80
C MET A 65 10.69 -10.23 22.24
N THR A 66 11.68 -10.53 23.06
CA THR A 66 11.81 -9.93 24.40
C THR A 66 12.43 -8.54 24.30
N GLU A 67 12.34 -7.73 25.37
CA GLU A 67 12.94 -6.38 25.39
C GLU A 67 14.45 -6.41 25.08
N GLU A 68 15.18 -7.42 25.56
CA GLU A 68 16.61 -7.60 25.29
C GLU A 68 16.89 -7.97 23.81
N ASP A 69 16.01 -8.76 23.19
CA ASP A 69 16.11 -9.10 21.76
C ASP A 69 15.87 -7.86 20.89
N MET A 70 14.95 -6.99 21.29
CA MET A 70 14.63 -5.74 20.59
C MET A 70 15.83 -4.78 20.55
N GLU A 71 16.57 -4.65 21.65
CA GLU A 71 17.76 -3.79 21.73
C GLU A 71 18.90 -4.24 20.80
N ASN A 72 18.89 -5.51 20.41
CA ASN A 72 19.92 -6.12 19.57
C ASN A 72 19.54 -6.22 18.08
N ILE A 73 18.35 -5.76 17.68
CA ILE A 73 17.92 -5.80 16.28
C ILE A 73 18.84 -4.91 15.42
N ARG A 74 19.41 -5.50 14.37
CA ARG A 74 20.20 -4.79 13.36
C ARG A 74 19.73 -5.16 11.96
N VAL A 75 19.48 -4.14 11.14
CA VAL A 75 19.13 -4.31 9.73
C VAL A 75 20.29 -3.79 8.88
N SER A 76 20.94 -4.70 8.15
CA SER A 76 22.04 -4.36 7.24
C SER A 76 21.57 -4.48 5.79
N PHE A 77 21.76 -3.41 5.00
CA PHE A 77 21.49 -3.41 3.57
C PHE A 77 22.80 -3.46 2.79
N GLU A 78 22.97 -4.49 1.97
CA GLU A 78 24.10 -4.57 1.05
C GLU A 78 23.63 -4.21 -0.37
N SER A 79 24.14 -3.11 -0.90
CA SER A 79 23.94 -2.72 -2.30
C SER A 79 25.15 -3.14 -3.11
N GLY A 80 25.10 -4.36 -3.67
CA GLY A 80 26.10 -4.81 -4.62
C GLY A 80 25.98 -4.05 -5.92
N ASN A 81 26.97 -3.19 -6.23
CA ASN A 81 27.09 -2.62 -7.55
C ASN A 81 27.56 -3.75 -8.49
N ARG A 82 26.70 -4.26 -9.39
CA ARG A 82 27.14 -5.11 -10.52
C ARG A 82 27.91 -4.26 -11.54
N SER A 83 28.95 -3.56 -11.11
CA SER A 83 29.98 -3.07 -12.01
C SER A 83 30.82 -4.27 -12.41
N LYS A 84 30.53 -4.78 -13.61
CA LYS A 84 31.31 -5.74 -14.41
C LYS A 84 32.61 -6.19 -13.74
N ILE A 85 32.59 -7.39 -13.16
CA ILE A 85 33.82 -8.16 -13.00
C ILE A 85 34.20 -8.61 -14.42
N ALA A 86 34.93 -7.76 -15.14
CA ALA A 86 35.75 -8.20 -16.25
C ALA A 86 36.90 -8.99 -15.62
N ASN A 87 36.81 -10.31 -15.64
CA ASN A 87 37.97 -11.15 -15.35
C ASN A 87 38.96 -11.03 -16.52
N PRO A 88 40.25 -10.75 -16.27
CA PRO A 88 41.31 -11.06 -17.21
C PRO A 88 41.52 -12.57 -17.36
#